data_AF-A0A821GJ20-F1
#
_entry.id   AF-A0A821GJ20-F1
#
_cell.length_a   1.000
_cell.length_b   1.000
_cell.length_c   1.000
_cell.angle_alpha   90.00
_cell.angle_beta   90.00
_cell.angle_gamma   90.00
#
_symmetry.space_group_name_H-M   'P 1'
#
loop_
_entity.id
_entity.type
_entity.pdbx_description
1 polymer ?
#
loop_
_entity_poly.entity_id
_entity_poly.type
_entity_poly.pdbx_seq_one_letter_code
_entity_poly.pdbx_strand_id
1 'polypeptide(L)'
;VQLLVNLQVILNELPFGSIKREKLIEYYAKIMDLERRVRKFVNAKIYNEKIENPRSTATADRLDYVFHRMKEEDVPIEKLKEFFNENAYAIFSLTMHPTNPTSTDYTVKGGIQFDKYLDNNIDYEEHLKLLEDLPIVGQKKTIEEEVKETIAILDIIYETSIKLRFKLIESLRDIPSYGSVIDVNTPIIQVSIWSAGDGDGNENANIRA
;
A
#
# COMPACT_ATOMS: atom_id res chain seq x y z
N VAL A 1 -21.69 -15.22 -1.12
CA VAL A 1 -22.68 -15.49 -2.20
C VAL A 1 -24.11 -15.33 -1.69
N GLN A 2 -24.53 -16.00 -0.60
CA GLN A 2 -25.89 -15.83 -0.03
C GLN A 2 -26.23 -14.37 0.37
N LEU A 3 -25.28 -13.65 0.98
CA LEU A 3 -25.44 -12.24 1.40
C LEU A 3 -25.61 -11.27 0.20
N LEU A 4 -24.87 -11.50 -0.88
CA LEU A 4 -24.96 -10.74 -2.14
C LEU A 4 -26.33 -10.90 -2.80
N VAL A 5 -26.85 -12.13 -2.83
CA VAL A 5 -28.17 -12.44 -3.39
C VAL A 5 -29.28 -11.75 -2.60
N ASN A 6 -29.18 -11.73 -1.27
CA ASN A 6 -30.18 -11.08 -0.41
C ASN A 6 -30.14 -9.54 -0.53
N LEU A 7 -28.96 -8.93 -0.67
CA LEU A 7 -28.84 -7.48 -0.83
C LEU A 7 -29.44 -7.00 -2.16
N GLN A 8 -29.19 -7.71 -3.26
CA GLN A 8 -29.72 -7.34 -4.57
C GLN A 8 -31.26 -7.31 -4.55
N VAL A 9 -31.88 -8.28 -3.88
CA VAL A 9 -33.35 -8.36 -3.69
C VAL A 9 -33.85 -7.15 -2.91
N ILE A 10 -33.25 -6.84 -1.76
CA ILE A 10 -33.64 -5.69 -0.92
C ILE A 10 -33.43 -4.35 -1.66
N LEU A 11 -32.32 -4.21 -2.40
CA LEU A 11 -32.05 -3.00 -3.17
C LEU A 11 -33.07 -2.79 -4.29
N ASN A 12 -33.53 -3.86 -4.94
CA ASN A 12 -34.55 -3.77 -5.99
C ASN A 12 -35.94 -3.34 -5.48
N GLU A 13 -36.20 -3.49 -4.19
CA GLU A 13 -37.44 -3.00 -3.54
C GLU A 13 -37.38 -1.50 -3.20
N LEU A 14 -36.19 -0.89 -3.24
CA LEU A 14 -35.99 0.52 -2.93
C LEU A 14 -35.81 1.37 -4.21
N PRO A 15 -36.46 2.54 -4.33
CA PRO A 15 -36.27 3.42 -5.48
C PRO A 15 -34.81 3.84 -5.65
N PHE A 16 -34.34 3.89 -6.90
CA PHE A 16 -33.05 4.49 -7.25
C PHE A 16 -32.99 5.95 -6.78
N GLY A 17 -31.86 6.36 -6.21
CA GLY A 17 -31.66 7.70 -5.65
C GLY A 17 -32.40 7.97 -4.34
N SER A 18 -33.04 6.96 -3.73
CA SER A 18 -33.63 7.14 -2.39
C SER A 18 -32.54 7.11 -1.32
N ILE A 19 -32.65 7.99 -0.32
CA ILE A 19 -31.72 8.08 0.83
C ILE A 19 -31.54 6.71 1.51
N LYS A 20 -32.62 5.92 1.63
CA LYS A 20 -32.57 4.58 2.23
C LYS A 20 -31.73 3.61 1.40
N ARG A 21 -31.84 3.66 0.07
CA ARG A 21 -31.05 2.82 -0.85
C ARG A 21 -29.58 3.20 -0.81
N GLU A 22 -29.28 4.50 -0.84
CA GLU A 22 -27.89 5.01 -0.77
C GLU A 22 -27.20 4.60 0.52
N LYS A 23 -27.86 4.76 1.67
CA LYS A 23 -27.33 4.28 2.96
C LYS A 23 -27.08 2.77 2.96
N LEU A 24 -27.98 1.98 2.39
CA LEU A 24 -27.81 0.53 2.35
C LEU A 24 -26.63 0.11 1.45
N ILE A 25 -26.44 0.77 0.31
CA ILE A 25 -25.28 0.58 -0.56
C ILE A 25 -23.99 0.94 0.18
N GLU A 26 -23.99 2.06 0.92
CA GLU A 26 -22.83 2.51 1.69
C GLU A 26 -22.46 1.51 2.80
N TYR A 27 -23.42 1.07 3.61
CA TYR A 27 -23.19 0.04 4.62
C TYR A 27 -22.64 -1.25 4.02
N TYR A 28 -23.18 -1.67 2.89
CA TYR A 28 -22.69 -2.86 2.22
C TYR A 28 -21.26 -2.71 1.70
N ALA A 29 -20.92 -1.56 1.12
CA ALA A 29 -19.56 -1.25 0.68
C ALA A 29 -18.58 -1.25 1.88
N LYS A 30 -18.99 -0.71 3.04
CA LYS A 30 -18.22 -0.75 4.29
C LYS A 30 -17.93 -2.18 4.73
N ILE A 31 -18.95 -3.05 4.74
CA ILE A 31 -18.80 -4.47 5.10
C ILE A 31 -17.83 -5.17 4.13
N MET A 32 -17.97 -4.95 2.83
CA MET A 32 -17.09 -5.57 1.83
C MET A 32 -15.63 -5.12 1.96
N ASP A 33 -15.40 -3.82 2.19
CA ASP A 33 -14.05 -3.29 2.43
C ASP A 33 -13.47 -3.81 3.74
N LEU A 34 -14.29 -3.88 4.79
CA LEU A 34 -13.91 -4.48 6.07
C LEU A 34 -13.45 -5.93 5.92
N GLU A 35 -14.25 -6.77 5.27
CA GLU A 35 -13.87 -8.15 5.00
C GLU A 35 -12.57 -8.24 4.19
N ARG A 36 -12.39 -7.35 3.21
CA ARG A 36 -11.16 -7.27 2.41
C ARG A 36 -9.95 -6.95 3.29
N ARG A 37 -10.08 -6.02 4.23
CA ARG A 37 -9.03 -5.65 5.20
C ARG A 37 -8.71 -6.79 6.16
N VAL A 38 -9.72 -7.49 6.68
CA VAL A 38 -9.51 -8.69 7.51
C VAL A 38 -8.73 -9.74 6.72
N ARG A 39 -9.13 -10.02 5.47
CA ARG A 39 -8.40 -10.97 4.60
C ARG A 39 -6.96 -10.53 4.37
N LYS A 40 -6.71 -9.24 4.14
CA LYS A 40 -5.35 -8.68 4.00
C LYS A 40 -4.53 -8.94 5.27
N PHE A 41 -5.09 -8.69 6.45
CA PHE A 41 -4.41 -8.94 7.73
C PHE A 41 -4.10 -10.42 7.95
N VAL A 42 -5.08 -11.30 7.75
CA VAL A 42 -4.90 -12.76 7.89
C VAL A 42 -3.85 -13.27 6.89
N ASN A 43 -3.89 -12.82 5.64
CA ASN A 43 -2.90 -13.20 4.63
C ASN A 43 -1.51 -12.67 4.97
N ALA A 44 -1.38 -11.43 5.46
CA ALA A 44 -0.11 -10.87 5.90
C ALA A 44 0.46 -11.68 7.07
N LYS A 45 -0.38 -12.07 8.04
CA LYS A 45 0.03 -12.94 9.16
C LYS A 45 0.51 -14.31 8.68
N ILE A 46 -0.28 -14.99 7.83
CA ILE A 46 0.10 -16.28 7.25
C ILE A 46 1.39 -16.16 6.44
N TYR A 47 1.54 -15.07 5.69
CA TYR A 47 2.75 -14.80 4.90
C TYR A 47 3.98 -14.60 5.79
N ASN A 48 3.85 -13.80 6.86
CA ASN A 48 4.91 -13.59 7.84
C ASN A 48 5.27 -14.89 8.57
N GLU A 49 4.29 -15.70 8.98
CA GLU A 49 4.51 -17.03 9.57
C GLU A 49 5.23 -17.99 8.58
N LYS A 50 4.91 -17.89 7.29
CA LYS A 50 5.62 -18.65 6.24
C LYS A 50 7.04 -18.13 6.01
N ILE A 51 7.32 -16.85 6.17
CA ILE A 51 8.67 -16.26 6.10
C ILE A 51 9.52 -16.71 7.29
N GLU A 52 8.91 -16.92 8.45
CA GLU A 52 9.58 -17.46 9.65
C GLU A 52 9.90 -18.96 9.53
N ASN A 53 9.29 -19.67 8.57
CA ASN A 53 9.62 -21.05 8.27
C ASN A 53 10.84 -21.12 7.32
N PRO A 54 12.00 -21.64 7.77
CA PRO A 54 13.23 -21.69 6.98
C PRO A 54 13.17 -22.63 5.76
N ARG A 55 12.08 -23.38 5.56
CA ARG A 55 11.84 -24.24 4.39
C ARG A 55 10.82 -23.68 3.39
N SER A 56 10.32 -22.47 3.62
CA SER A 56 9.32 -21.83 2.76
C SER A 56 9.98 -21.12 1.57
N THR A 57 9.40 -21.23 0.38
CA THR A 57 9.83 -20.43 -0.78
C THR A 57 9.53 -18.94 -0.63
N ALA A 58 8.70 -18.55 0.34
CA ALA A 58 8.43 -17.14 0.67
C ALA A 58 9.65 -16.43 1.31
N THR A 59 10.71 -17.16 1.66
CA THR A 59 11.98 -16.56 2.10
C THR A 59 12.75 -15.90 0.95
N ALA A 60 12.43 -16.24 -0.32
CA ALA A 60 13.09 -15.65 -1.49
C ALA A 60 12.92 -14.12 -1.59
N ASP A 61 11.86 -13.58 -0.98
CA ASP A 61 11.59 -12.14 -0.95
C ASP A 61 12.32 -11.41 0.19
N ARG A 62 13.13 -12.11 1.00
CA ARG A 62 13.93 -11.49 2.07
C ARG A 62 15.35 -11.16 1.59
N LEU A 63 15.84 -9.97 1.95
CA LEU A 63 17.18 -9.51 1.61
C LEU A 63 18.28 -10.44 2.14
N ASP A 64 18.17 -10.93 3.38
CA ASP A 64 19.13 -11.84 4.00
C ASP A 64 19.25 -13.17 3.24
N TYR A 65 18.11 -13.78 2.89
CA TYR A 65 18.09 -14.98 2.07
C TYR A 65 18.74 -14.75 0.70
N VAL A 66 18.42 -13.64 0.03
CA VAL A 66 18.99 -13.29 -1.28
C VAL A 66 20.51 -13.14 -1.18
N PHE A 67 21.03 -12.42 -0.18
CA PHE A 67 22.49 -12.28 -0.03
C PHE A 67 23.18 -13.59 0.35
N HIS A 68 22.55 -14.43 1.18
CA HIS A 68 23.08 -15.76 1.47
C HIS A 68 23.17 -16.63 0.21
N ARG A 69 22.13 -16.61 -0.64
CA ARG A 69 22.14 -17.31 -1.93
C ARG A 69 23.21 -16.76 -2.88
N MET A 70 23.35 -15.44 -2.99
CA MET A 70 24.40 -14.81 -3.79
C MET A 70 25.80 -15.25 -3.32
N LYS A 71 25.99 -15.38 -2.00
CA LYS A 71 27.25 -15.87 -1.43
C LYS A 71 27.47 -17.36 -1.73
N GLU A 72 26.44 -18.20 -1.62
CA GLU A 72 26.51 -19.63 -1.96
C GLU A 72 26.79 -19.87 -3.45
N GLU A 73 26.36 -18.94 -4.32
CA GLU A 73 26.59 -18.96 -5.76
C GLU A 73 27.85 -18.19 -6.18
N ASP A 74 28.70 -17.80 -5.22
CA ASP A 74 29.97 -17.10 -5.44
C ASP A 74 29.85 -15.84 -6.31
N VAL A 75 28.78 -15.06 -6.12
CA VAL A 75 28.57 -13.81 -6.87
C VAL A 75 29.72 -12.83 -6.57
N PRO A 76 30.45 -12.34 -7.62
CA PRO A 76 31.57 -11.44 -7.44
C PRO A 76 31.19 -10.09 -6.83
N ILE A 77 32.07 -9.58 -5.97
CA ILE A 77 31.90 -8.29 -5.27
C ILE A 77 31.78 -7.14 -6.28
N GLU A 78 32.52 -7.19 -7.38
CA GLU A 78 32.51 -6.18 -8.45
C GLU A 78 31.14 -6.09 -9.11
N LYS A 79 30.48 -7.24 -9.32
CA LYS A 79 29.15 -7.31 -9.92
C LYS A 79 28.08 -6.78 -8.98
N LEU A 80 28.23 -7.02 -7.67
CA LEU A 80 27.33 -6.44 -6.67
C LEU A 80 27.48 -4.93 -6.58
N LYS A 81 28.73 -4.43 -6.60
CA LYS A 81 29.00 -3.00 -6.60
C LYS A 81 28.39 -2.32 -7.83
N GLU A 82 28.65 -2.86 -9.02
CA GLU A 82 28.10 -2.39 -10.29
C GLU A 82 26.56 -2.40 -10.25
N PHE A 83 25.95 -3.49 -9.78
CA PHE A 83 24.49 -3.55 -9.69
C PHE A 83 23.93 -2.54 -8.70
N PHE A 84 24.27 -2.63 -7.41
CA PHE A 84 23.60 -1.86 -6.36
C PHE A 84 23.92 -0.36 -6.38
N ASN A 85 25.12 0.03 -6.80
CA ASN A 85 25.54 1.43 -6.71
C ASN A 85 25.40 2.18 -8.03
N GLU A 86 25.34 1.48 -9.17
CA GLU A 86 25.35 2.12 -10.49
C GLU A 86 24.06 1.83 -11.27
N ASN A 87 23.46 0.65 -11.12
CA ASN A 87 22.35 0.20 -11.99
C ASN A 87 21.02 -0.02 -11.27
N ALA A 88 21.03 -0.27 -9.97
CA ALA A 88 19.84 -0.58 -9.18
C ALA A 88 19.05 0.70 -8.95
N TYR A 89 18.20 1.03 -9.90
CA TYR A 89 17.37 2.22 -9.84
C TYR A 89 16.00 1.93 -10.44
N ALA A 90 14.95 2.08 -9.62
CA ALA A 90 13.57 1.86 -10.00
C ALA A 90 12.77 3.16 -9.84
N ILE A 91 12.02 3.53 -10.88
CA ILE A 91 11.09 4.66 -10.84
C ILE A 91 9.66 4.11 -10.73
N PHE A 92 8.95 4.48 -9.67
CA PHE A 92 7.53 4.17 -9.51
C PHE A 92 6.70 5.42 -9.74
N SER A 93 5.81 5.38 -10.73
CA SER A 93 4.86 6.46 -10.98
C SER A 93 3.57 6.21 -10.22
N LEU A 94 3.25 7.11 -9.29
CA LEU A 94 1.96 7.15 -8.61
C LEU A 94 0.95 7.92 -9.45
N THR A 95 -0.12 7.22 -9.81
CA THR A 95 -1.24 7.71 -10.61
C THR A 95 -2.52 7.66 -9.78
N MET A 96 -3.51 8.47 -10.16
CA MET A 96 -4.80 8.50 -9.47
C MET A 96 -5.65 7.30 -9.85
N HIS A 97 -6.35 6.76 -8.85
CA HIS A 97 -7.20 5.60 -9.07
C HIS A 97 -8.46 6.04 -9.85
N PRO A 98 -8.73 5.48 -11.03
CA PRO A 98 -9.68 6.04 -12.01
C PRO A 98 -11.13 6.07 -11.53
N THR A 99 -11.48 5.22 -10.57
CA THR A 99 -12.86 5.05 -10.10
C THR A 99 -12.98 5.09 -8.58
N ASN A 100 -12.07 5.73 -7.85
CA ASN A 100 -12.10 5.68 -6.38
C ASN A 100 -13.36 6.37 -5.83
N PRO A 101 -14.37 5.63 -5.34
CA PRO A 101 -15.63 6.23 -4.96
C PRO A 101 -15.59 6.84 -3.56
N THR A 102 -14.50 6.64 -2.80
CA THR A 102 -14.37 7.01 -1.39
C THR A 102 -14.15 8.50 -1.19
N SER A 103 -14.61 9.03 -0.05
CA SER A 103 -14.15 10.34 0.41
C SER A 103 -12.66 10.31 0.76
N THR A 104 -12.00 11.46 0.68
CA THR A 104 -10.59 11.63 1.06
C THR A 104 -10.32 11.15 2.49
N ASP A 105 -11.22 11.50 3.42
CA ASP A 105 -11.11 11.08 4.82
C ASP A 105 -11.23 9.56 4.98
N TYR A 106 -12.13 8.93 4.24
CA TYR A 106 -12.25 7.47 4.24
C TYR A 106 -10.98 6.80 3.71
N THR A 107 -10.38 7.33 2.64
CA THR A 107 -9.11 6.80 2.09
C THR A 107 -7.95 7.02 3.05
N VAL A 108 -7.78 8.23 3.57
CA VAL A 108 -6.61 8.60 4.37
C VAL A 108 -6.69 8.01 5.77
N LYS A 109 -7.76 8.30 6.51
CA LYS A 109 -7.91 7.86 7.91
C LYS A 109 -8.28 6.38 7.95
N GLY A 110 -9.33 6.02 7.22
CA GLY A 110 -9.86 4.67 7.20
C GLY A 110 -8.97 3.65 6.48
N GLY A 111 -8.23 4.10 5.47
CA GLY A 111 -7.39 3.29 4.60
C GLY A 111 -5.92 3.29 4.97
N ILE A 112 -5.26 4.39 4.62
CA ILE A 112 -3.81 4.55 4.64
C ILE A 112 -3.29 4.51 6.08
N GLN A 113 -3.85 5.32 6.98
CA GLN A 113 -3.43 5.35 8.38
C GLN A 113 -3.73 4.03 9.10
N PHE A 114 -4.84 3.36 8.75
CA PHE A 114 -5.14 2.03 9.29
C PHE A 114 -4.04 1.01 9.04
N ASP A 115 -3.48 0.99 7.83
CA ASP A 115 -2.42 0.05 7.49
C ASP A 115 -1.18 0.21 8.41
N LYS A 116 -0.96 1.40 8.99
CA LYS A 116 0.10 1.63 10.00
C LYS A 116 -0.20 0.95 11.34
N TYR A 117 -1.48 0.76 11.67
CA TYR A 117 -1.90 0.16 12.93
C TYR A 117 -2.01 -1.38 12.86
N LEU A 118 -1.93 -1.98 11.66
CA LEU A 118 -1.98 -3.44 11.51
C LEU A 118 -0.85 -4.17 12.26
N ASP A 119 0.28 -3.50 12.50
CA ASP A 119 1.44 -4.06 13.23
C ASP A 119 1.36 -3.82 14.75
N ASN A 120 0.42 -3.00 15.22
CA ASN A 120 0.25 -2.68 16.63
C ASN A 120 -1.05 -3.32 17.15
N ASN A 121 -1.04 -3.92 18.34
CA ASN A 121 -2.23 -4.43 19.04
C ASN A 121 -3.22 -3.32 19.48
N ILE A 122 -3.25 -2.19 18.78
CA ILE A 122 -4.22 -1.11 18.98
C ILE A 122 -5.59 -1.61 18.55
N ASP A 123 -6.59 -1.17 19.29
CA ASP A 123 -7.97 -1.65 19.31
C ASP A 123 -8.61 -1.57 17.92
N TYR A 124 -8.51 -2.67 17.18
CA TYR A 124 -9.12 -2.85 15.86
C TYR A 124 -10.59 -2.41 15.87
N GLU A 125 -11.30 -2.59 17.00
CA GLU A 125 -12.68 -2.15 17.18
C GLU A 125 -12.85 -0.63 17.16
N GLU A 126 -11.92 0.14 17.70
CA GLU A 126 -11.94 1.61 17.66
C GLU A 126 -11.81 2.11 16.22
N HIS A 127 -10.96 1.45 15.43
CA HIS A 127 -10.83 1.77 14.01
C HIS A 127 -12.07 1.39 13.20
N LEU A 128 -12.70 0.26 13.52
CA LEU A 128 -13.97 -0.12 12.88
C LEU A 128 -15.08 0.89 13.14
N LYS A 129 -15.14 1.43 14.37
CA LYS A 129 -16.07 2.53 14.71
C LYS A 129 -15.76 3.79 13.91
N LEU A 130 -14.49 4.15 13.77
CA LEU A 130 -14.09 5.29 12.92
C LEU A 130 -14.57 5.11 11.46
N LEU A 131 -14.43 3.90 10.89
CA LEU A 131 -14.89 3.61 9.52
C LEU A 131 -16.40 3.71 9.35
N GLU A 132 -17.17 3.42 10.40
CA GLU A 132 -18.64 3.53 10.37
C GLU A 132 -19.09 4.96 10.12
N ASP A 133 -18.42 5.93 10.74
CA ASP A 133 -18.78 7.36 10.68
C ASP A 133 -18.26 8.06 9.42
N LEU A 134 -17.28 7.47 8.71
CA LEU A 134 -16.69 8.07 7.52
C LEU A 134 -17.50 7.75 6.24
N PRO A 135 -17.82 8.73 5.39
CA PRO A 135 -18.60 8.47 4.18
C PRO A 135 -17.79 7.72 3.11
N ILE A 136 -18.33 6.60 2.61
CA ILE A 136 -17.74 5.87 1.46
C ILE A 136 -18.15 6.47 0.13
N VAL A 137 -19.32 7.07 -0.03
CA VAL A 137 -19.73 7.60 -1.33
C VAL A 137 -19.36 9.08 -1.39
N GLY A 138 -18.27 9.38 -2.07
CA GLY A 138 -17.85 10.73 -2.40
C GLY A 138 -18.35 11.16 -3.78
N GLN A 139 -18.50 12.47 -3.97
CA GLN A 139 -18.49 13.05 -5.32
C GLN A 139 -17.11 12.77 -5.97
N LYS A 140 -17.01 12.94 -7.30
CA LYS A 140 -15.71 12.92 -7.97
C LYS A 140 -14.76 13.85 -7.21
N LYS A 141 -13.60 13.31 -6.81
CA LYS A 141 -12.61 14.09 -6.06
C LYS A 141 -12.12 15.27 -6.89
N THR A 142 -11.89 16.35 -6.19
CA THR A 142 -11.10 17.48 -6.71
C THR A 142 -9.63 17.08 -6.77
N ILE A 143 -8.85 17.79 -7.58
CA ILE A 143 -7.41 17.56 -7.67
C ILE A 143 -6.72 17.79 -6.32
N GLU A 144 -7.17 18.78 -5.55
CA GLU A 144 -6.63 19.03 -4.22
C GLU A 144 -6.85 17.84 -3.28
N GLU A 145 -7.99 17.15 -3.39
CA GLU A 145 -8.29 15.94 -2.64
C GLU A 145 -7.42 14.76 -3.06
N GLU A 146 -7.22 14.57 -4.37
CA GLU A 146 -6.32 13.56 -4.93
C GLU A 146 -4.85 13.79 -4.50
N VAL A 147 -4.41 15.04 -4.46
CA VAL A 147 -3.08 15.43 -3.95
C VAL A 147 -2.96 15.12 -2.45
N LYS A 148 -3.98 15.38 -1.64
CA LYS A 148 -3.99 15.03 -0.21
C LYS A 148 -3.86 13.52 0.01
N GLU A 149 -4.57 12.71 -0.77
CA GLU A 149 -4.41 11.25 -0.72
C GLU A 149 -2.98 10.83 -1.10
N THR A 150 -2.41 11.46 -2.13
CA THR A 150 -1.05 11.19 -2.58
C THR A 150 -0.02 11.50 -1.48
N ILE A 151 -0.12 12.65 -0.82
CA ILE A 151 0.78 13.02 0.29
C ILE A 151 0.72 11.96 1.39
N ALA A 152 -0.47 11.51 1.78
CA ALA A 152 -0.61 10.49 2.81
C ALA A 152 0.04 9.13 2.41
N ILE A 153 0.05 8.79 1.12
CA ILE A 153 0.77 7.62 0.60
C ILE A 153 2.29 7.84 0.67
N LEU A 154 2.78 9.02 0.29
CA LEU A 154 4.20 9.35 0.35
C LEU A 154 4.75 9.28 1.77
N ASP A 155 3.98 9.70 2.78
CA ASP A 155 4.36 9.60 4.18
C ASP A 155 4.60 8.13 4.58
N ILE A 156 3.75 7.19 4.14
CA ILE A 156 3.97 5.76 4.36
C ILE A 156 5.22 5.25 3.64
N ILE A 157 5.40 5.64 2.37
CA ILE A 157 6.57 5.22 1.59
C ILE A 157 7.85 5.70 2.28
N TYR A 158 7.89 6.97 2.72
CA TYR A 158 9.01 7.55 3.45
C TYR A 158 9.31 6.76 4.72
N GLU A 159 8.33 6.56 5.60
CA GLU A 159 8.50 5.80 6.85
C GLU A 159 8.98 4.36 6.58
N THR A 160 8.42 3.70 5.57
CA THR A 160 8.75 2.31 5.23
C THR A 160 10.15 2.21 4.61
N SER A 161 10.55 3.18 3.78
CA SER A 161 11.88 3.23 3.16
C SER A 161 13.00 3.27 4.21
N ILE A 162 12.80 4.01 5.30
CA ILE A 162 13.75 4.08 6.42
C ILE A 162 13.90 2.70 7.06
N LYS A 163 12.78 2.01 7.34
CA LYS A 163 12.78 0.66 7.92
C LYS A 163 13.46 -0.35 6.98
N LEU A 164 13.20 -0.27 5.68
CA LEU A 164 13.83 -1.14 4.67
C LEU A 164 15.33 -0.92 4.58
N ARG A 165 15.81 0.33 4.68
CA ARG A 165 17.24 0.63 4.73
C ARG A 165 17.91 0.00 5.95
N PHE A 166 17.28 0.05 7.13
CA PHE A 166 17.81 -0.65 8.30
C PHE A 166 17.85 -2.16 8.11
N LYS A 167 16.79 -2.77 7.55
CA LYS A 167 16.78 -4.20 7.22
C LYS A 167 17.88 -4.59 6.23
N LEU A 168 18.17 -3.74 5.25
CA LEU A 168 19.29 -3.94 4.32
C LEU A 168 20.63 -3.95 5.05
N ILE A 169 20.87 -2.97 5.93
CA ILE A 169 22.08 -2.90 6.78
C ILE A 169 22.22 -4.15 7.64
N GLU A 170 21.14 -4.58 8.29
CA GLU A 170 21.11 -5.79 9.12
C GLU A 170 21.44 -7.04 8.29
N SER A 171 20.83 -7.19 7.11
CA SER A 171 21.06 -8.34 6.22
C SER A 171 22.50 -8.43 5.72
N LEU A 172 23.18 -7.29 5.55
CA LEU A 172 24.58 -7.23 5.11
C LEU A 172 25.57 -7.48 6.25
N ARG A 173 25.14 -7.42 7.52
CA ARG A 173 26.00 -7.63 8.69
C ARG A 173 26.65 -9.01 8.70
N ASP A 174 25.91 -10.02 8.26
CA ASP A 174 26.35 -11.42 8.24
C ASP A 174 27.23 -11.76 7.02
N ILE A 175 27.38 -10.82 6.09
CA ILE A 175 28.22 -10.95 4.89
C ILE A 175 29.07 -9.67 4.72
N PRO A 176 30.12 -9.48 5.55
CA PRO A 176 30.92 -8.24 5.55
C PRO A 176 31.58 -7.90 4.21
N SER A 177 31.86 -8.90 3.38
CA SER A 177 32.40 -8.72 2.03
C SER A 177 31.44 -8.00 1.07
N TYR A 178 30.13 -8.15 1.27
CA TYR A 178 29.12 -7.43 0.48
C TYR A 178 28.80 -6.07 1.10
N GLY A 179 28.73 -6.01 2.44
CA GLY A 179 28.53 -4.76 3.17
C GLY A 179 29.62 -3.70 2.95
N SER A 180 30.83 -4.09 2.53
CA SER A 180 31.91 -3.16 2.21
C SER A 180 31.78 -2.49 0.83
N VAL A 181 30.91 -3.00 -0.05
CA VAL A 181 30.79 -2.49 -1.43
C VAL A 181 29.40 -2.00 -1.80
N ILE A 182 28.35 -2.43 -1.12
CA ILE A 182 26.97 -1.96 -1.35
C ILE A 182 26.77 -0.65 -0.57
N ASP A 183 26.53 0.45 -1.27
CA ASP A 183 26.21 1.74 -0.64
C ASP A 183 24.72 1.82 -0.29
N VAL A 184 24.41 1.55 0.96
CA VAL A 184 23.04 1.62 1.52
C VAL A 184 22.45 3.04 1.56
N ASN A 185 23.23 4.08 1.19
CA ASN A 185 22.75 5.46 1.10
C ASN A 185 22.36 5.85 -0.32
N THR A 186 22.77 5.06 -1.32
CA THR A 186 22.41 5.32 -2.71
C THR A 186 20.90 5.11 -2.88
N PRO A 187 20.17 6.11 -3.41
CA PRO A 187 18.73 6.00 -3.60
C PRO A 187 18.43 5.05 -4.76
N ILE A 188 17.94 3.86 -4.45
CA ILE A 188 17.57 2.84 -5.44
C ILE A 188 16.11 2.94 -5.92
N ILE A 189 15.29 3.77 -5.26
CA ILE A 189 13.88 3.98 -5.57
C ILE A 189 13.61 5.48 -5.70
N GLN A 190 13.01 5.88 -6.81
CA GLN A 190 12.42 7.20 -7.00
C GLN A 190 10.92 7.08 -7.21
N VAL A 191 10.18 7.98 -6.57
CA VAL A 191 8.73 8.10 -6.74
C VAL A 191 8.44 9.33 -7.61
N SER A 192 7.65 9.14 -8.65
CA SER A 192 7.11 10.21 -9.50
C SER A 192 5.60 10.32 -9.30
N ILE A 193 5.07 11.54 -9.34
CA ILE A 193 3.67 11.82 -9.01
C ILE A 193 2.98 12.45 -10.21
N TRP A 194 1.81 11.92 -10.56
CA TRP A 194 0.99 12.42 -11.66
C TRP A 194 -0.27 13.16 -11.21
N SER A 195 -0.68 12.98 -9.95
CA SER A 195 -1.92 13.50 -9.36
C SER A 195 -2.09 15.02 -9.41
N ALA A 196 -1.01 15.77 -9.64
CA ALA A 196 -0.99 17.23 -9.68
C ALA A 196 -0.62 17.81 -11.06
N GLY A 197 -0.47 16.97 -12.08
CA GLY A 197 0.14 17.40 -13.35
C GLY A 197 -0.24 16.62 -14.59
N ASP A 198 -1.09 15.60 -14.48
CA ASP A 198 -1.66 14.93 -15.64
C ASP A 198 -2.76 15.78 -16.28
N GLY A 199 -2.33 16.73 -17.11
CA GLY A 199 -3.17 17.64 -17.87
C GLY A 199 -3.73 17.03 -19.15
N ASP A 200 -3.34 15.81 -19.51
CA ASP A 200 -3.81 15.17 -20.74
C ASP A 200 -5.31 14.83 -20.63
N GLY A 201 -6.13 15.50 -21.43
CA GLY A 201 -7.58 15.32 -21.43
C GLY A 201 -8.32 15.74 -20.15
N ASN A 202 -7.64 16.36 -19.18
CA ASN A 202 -8.24 16.78 -17.91
C ASN A 202 -8.22 18.31 -17.75
N GLU A 203 -9.31 18.96 -18.15
CA GLU A 203 -9.47 20.42 -18.05
C GLU A 203 -9.33 20.96 -16.62
N ASN A 204 -9.59 20.13 -15.61
CA ASN A 204 -9.47 20.52 -14.21
C ASN A 204 -8.01 20.56 -13.74
N ALA A 205 -7.08 19.88 -14.44
CA ALA A 205 -5.65 19.82 -14.09
C ALA A 205 -4.84 21.03 -14.57
N ASN A 206 -5.51 22.04 -15.13
CA ASN A 206 -4.92 23.34 -15.44
C ASN A 206 -4.69 24.20 -14.17
N ILE A 207 -3.86 23.70 -13.26
CA ILE A 207 -3.17 24.53 -12.28
C ILE A 207 -1.92 25.02 -13.02
N ARG A 208 -1.83 26.32 -13.33
CA ARG A 208 -0.60 26.90 -13.90
C ARG A 208 0.55 26.58 -12.96
N ALA A 209 1.48 25.72 -13.39
CA ALA A 209 2.73 25.44 -12.71
C ALA A 209 3.60 26.70 -12.61
#